data_AF-A0A4Y2R9M2-F1
#
_entry.id   AF-A0A4Y2R9M2-F1
#
_cell.length_a   1.000
_cell.length_b   1.000
_cell.length_c   1.000
_cell.angle_alpha   90.00
_cell.angle_beta   90.00
_cell.angle_gamma   90.00
#
_symmetry.space_group_name_H-M   'P 1'
#
loop_
_entity.id
_entity.type
_entity.pdbx_description
1 polymer ?
#
loop_
_entity_poly.entity_id
_entity_poly.type
_entity_poly.pdbx_seq_one_letter_code
_entity_poly.pdbx_strand_id
1 'polypeptide(L)'
;MAPEIERQARFQVFKKEKAKYKRHIKQARNMGWRNFCSSASHPYRKQYKVAFRKSVFPSQIPYLINGDPRGSLQEAAQNILDQIFLSPAIPTNYNLTTSTQPPDPPFSPQEISAVIEHLPSGKAPGIDGIHNLLNKIIHKRFNNICN
;
A
#
# COMPACT_ATOMS: atom_id res chain seq x y z
N MET A 1 31.26 -14.72 -11.69
CA MET A 1 31.01 -13.35 -11.20
C MET A 1 30.22 -13.48 -9.90
N ALA A 2 30.60 -12.81 -8.82
CA ALA A 2 30.03 -13.08 -7.49
C ALA A 2 28.53 -12.69 -7.42
N PRO A 3 27.65 -13.53 -6.83
CA PRO A 3 26.20 -13.27 -6.72
C PRO A 3 25.84 -11.92 -6.09
N GLU A 4 26.71 -11.43 -5.20
CA GLU A 4 26.62 -10.13 -4.52
C GLU A 4 26.63 -8.94 -5.49
N ILE A 5 27.54 -8.98 -6.49
CA ILE A 5 27.74 -7.89 -7.45
C ILE A 5 26.53 -7.78 -8.38
N GLU A 6 25.98 -8.93 -8.79
CA GLU A 6 24.79 -8.98 -9.63
C GLU A 6 23.55 -8.48 -8.88
N ARG A 7 23.37 -8.87 -7.61
CA ARG A 7 22.30 -8.38 -6.74
C ARG A 7 22.34 -6.85 -6.62
N GLN A 8 23.53 -6.30 -6.37
CA GLN A 8 23.71 -4.85 -6.23
C GLN A 8 23.43 -4.11 -7.55
N ALA A 9 23.88 -4.65 -8.69
CA ALA A 9 23.58 -4.07 -10.01
C ALA A 9 22.07 -4.03 -10.29
N ARG A 10 21.36 -5.13 -10.01
CA ARG A 10 19.88 -5.21 -10.18
C ARG A 10 19.15 -4.22 -9.28
N PHE A 11 19.60 -4.04 -8.04
CA PHE A 11 18.99 -3.08 -7.11
C PHE A 11 19.12 -1.62 -7.59
N GLN A 12 20.25 -1.26 -8.20
CA GLN A 12 20.44 0.08 -8.78
C GLN A 12 19.52 0.32 -9.98
N VAL A 13 19.32 -0.68 -10.83
CA VAL A 13 18.36 -0.62 -11.94
C VAL A 13 16.95 -0.42 -11.40
N PHE A 14 16.53 -1.23 -10.42
CA PHE A 14 15.21 -1.11 -9.79
C PHE A 14 14.96 0.28 -9.21
N LYS A 15 15.94 0.87 -8.51
CA LYS A 15 15.81 2.23 -7.96
C LYS A 15 15.54 3.27 -9.06
N LYS A 16 16.26 3.19 -10.18
CA LYS A 16 16.07 4.11 -11.32
C LYS A 16 14.70 3.93 -11.97
N GLU A 17 14.28 2.70 -12.22
CA GLU A 17 12.98 2.42 -12.83
C GLU A 17 11.81 2.83 -11.92
N LYS A 18 11.91 2.56 -10.62
CA LYS A 18 10.94 3.03 -9.62
C LYS A 18 10.81 4.55 -9.60
N ALA A 19 11.92 5.28 -9.74
CA ALA A 19 11.91 6.74 -9.80
C ALA A 19 11.23 7.25 -11.08
N LYS A 20 11.54 6.66 -12.24
CA LYS A 20 10.87 6.97 -13.51
C LYS A 20 9.37 6.71 -13.44
N TYR A 21 8.95 5.55 -12.94
CA TYR A 21 7.55 5.19 -12.78
C TYR A 21 6.79 6.20 -11.90
N LYS A 22 7.34 6.54 -10.74
CA LYS A 22 6.75 7.56 -9.85
C LYS A 22 6.63 8.93 -10.53
N ARG A 23 7.62 9.31 -11.34
CA ARG A 23 7.59 10.55 -12.12
C ARG A 23 6.45 10.52 -13.14
N HIS A 24 6.29 9.43 -13.89
CA HIS A 24 5.21 9.29 -14.86
C HIS A 24 3.83 9.36 -14.21
N ILE A 25 3.61 8.68 -13.08
CA ILE A 25 2.34 8.79 -12.34
C ILE A 25 2.07 10.24 -11.93
N LYS A 26 3.07 10.93 -11.37
CA LYS A 26 2.92 12.33 -10.95
C LYS A 26 2.58 13.23 -12.15
N GLN A 27 3.26 13.04 -13.27
CA GLN A 27 3.01 13.78 -14.50
C GLN A 27 1.60 13.50 -15.05
N ALA A 28 1.22 12.23 -15.20
CA ALA A 28 -0.11 11.84 -15.68
C ALA A 28 -1.22 12.41 -14.80
N ARG A 29 -1.09 12.32 -13.47
CA ARG A 29 -2.05 12.89 -12.53
C ARG A 29 -2.15 14.42 -12.66
N ASN A 30 -1.01 15.10 -12.77
CA ASN A 30 -0.99 16.56 -12.91
C ASN A 30 -1.59 17.02 -14.24
N MET A 31 -1.28 16.33 -15.34
CA MET A 31 -1.85 16.62 -16.66
C MET A 31 -3.36 16.34 -16.68
N GLY A 32 -3.80 15.21 -16.11
CA GLY A 32 -5.22 14.89 -15.98
C GLY A 32 -5.97 15.97 -15.20
N TRP A 33 -5.43 16.44 -14.07
CA TRP A 33 -6.01 17.55 -13.31
C TRP A 33 -6.02 18.86 -14.08
N ARG A 34 -4.92 19.20 -14.77
CA ARG A 34 -4.83 20.41 -15.57
C ARG A 34 -5.88 20.43 -16.68
N ASN A 35 -5.97 19.35 -17.46
CA ASN A 35 -6.95 19.22 -18.53
C ASN A 35 -8.37 19.25 -17.99
N PHE A 36 -8.63 18.49 -16.92
CA PHE A 36 -9.91 18.49 -16.24
C PHE A 36 -10.33 19.90 -15.85
N CYS A 37 -9.45 20.68 -15.21
CA CYS A 37 -9.68 22.07 -14.81
C CYS A 37 -9.85 23.02 -16.00
N SER A 38 -8.97 22.96 -17.00
CA SER A 38 -8.98 23.84 -18.17
C SER A 38 -10.23 23.66 -19.05
N SER A 39 -10.85 22.48 -19.06
CA SER A 39 -12.10 22.24 -19.77
C SER A 39 -13.37 22.66 -19.00
N ALA A 40 -13.26 23.27 -17.81
CA ALA A 40 -14.45 23.81 -17.13
C ALA A 40 -14.97 25.06 -17.81
N SER A 41 -16.27 25.07 -18.03
CA SER A 41 -17.02 26.31 -18.20
C SER A 41 -17.22 27.05 -16.86
N HIS A 42 -17.26 26.34 -15.72
CA HIS A 42 -17.51 26.94 -14.39
C HIS A 42 -16.52 26.39 -13.32
N PRO A 43 -15.48 27.17 -12.93
CA PRO A 43 -14.38 26.67 -12.08
C PRO A 43 -14.82 26.27 -10.67
N TYR A 44 -15.87 26.88 -10.12
CA TYR A 44 -16.38 26.61 -8.77
C TYR A 44 -17.39 25.45 -8.65
N ARG A 45 -17.60 24.69 -9.74
CA ARG A 45 -18.62 23.64 -9.78
C ARG A 45 -18.03 22.26 -9.44
N LYS A 46 -18.05 21.32 -10.39
CA LYS A 46 -17.65 19.92 -10.17
C LYS A 46 -16.17 19.82 -9.76
N GLN A 47 -15.29 20.58 -10.40
CA GLN A 47 -13.85 20.54 -10.14
C GLN A 47 -13.50 20.97 -8.71
N TYR A 48 -14.06 22.10 -8.28
CA TYR A 48 -13.97 22.58 -6.91
C TYR A 48 -14.50 21.54 -5.91
N LYS A 49 -15.70 20.97 -6.13
CA LYS A 49 -16.24 19.94 -5.23
C LYS A 49 -15.38 18.66 -5.16
N VAL A 50 -14.72 18.27 -6.25
CA VAL A 50 -13.79 17.11 -6.25
C VAL A 50 -12.49 17.43 -5.52
N ALA A 51 -11.88 18.58 -5.77
CA ALA A 51 -10.62 18.99 -5.13
C ALA A 51 -10.74 19.09 -3.60
N PHE A 52 -11.88 19.57 -3.10
CA PHE A 52 -12.15 19.73 -1.67
C PHE A 52 -12.89 18.54 -1.05
N ARG A 53 -13.00 17.40 -1.75
CA ARG A 53 -13.73 16.20 -1.28
C ARG A 53 -15.17 16.48 -0.84
N LYS A 54 -15.80 17.53 -1.38
CA LYS A 54 -17.22 17.89 -1.15
C LYS A 54 -18.18 17.19 -2.11
N SER A 55 -17.70 16.26 -2.94
CA SER A 55 -18.48 15.60 -4.01
C SER A 55 -18.76 14.12 -3.78
N VAL A 56 -18.10 13.46 -2.83
CA VAL A 56 -18.34 12.05 -2.56
C VAL A 56 -18.70 11.91 -1.09
N PHE A 57 -20.00 11.78 -0.82
CA PHE A 57 -20.42 11.24 0.45
C PHE A 57 -19.98 9.76 0.49
N PRO A 58 -19.32 9.29 1.57
CA PRO A 58 -18.95 7.89 1.73
C PRO A 58 -20.14 6.93 1.56
N SER A 59 -21.35 7.44 1.83
CA SER A 59 -22.61 6.71 1.69
C SER A 59 -22.99 6.37 0.24
N GLN A 60 -22.26 6.84 -0.78
CA GLN A 60 -22.57 6.53 -2.18
C GLN A 60 -21.82 5.33 -2.77
N ILE A 61 -20.76 4.85 -2.12
CA ILE A 61 -20.01 3.67 -2.54
C ILE A 61 -20.87 2.39 -2.64
N PRO A 62 -21.89 2.16 -1.78
CA PRO A 62 -22.70 0.95 -1.87
C PRO A 62 -23.62 0.89 -3.11
N TYR A 63 -23.94 2.01 -3.77
CA TYR A 63 -24.87 2.03 -4.92
C TYR A 63 -24.27 1.51 -6.23
N LEU A 64 -22.95 1.29 -6.31
CA LEU A 64 -22.25 1.02 -7.56
C LEU A 64 -22.00 -0.48 -7.84
N ILE A 65 -22.31 -1.37 -6.89
CA ILE A 65 -21.97 -2.79 -7.04
C ILE A 65 -23.08 -3.59 -7.73
N ASN A 66 -24.35 -3.15 -7.67
CA ASN A 66 -25.45 -3.77 -8.42
C ASN A 66 -26.54 -2.79 -8.93
N GLY A 67 -26.34 -1.48 -8.81
CA GLY A 67 -27.22 -0.46 -9.40
C GLY A 67 -28.64 -0.34 -8.82
N ASP A 68 -29.09 -1.26 -7.96
CA ASP A 68 -30.41 -1.19 -7.33
C ASP A 68 -30.33 -0.47 -5.96
N PRO A 69 -30.92 0.72 -5.79
CA PRO A 69 -30.81 1.54 -4.58
C PRO A 69 -31.71 1.07 -3.41
N ARG A 70 -32.34 -0.10 -3.49
CA ARG A 70 -33.40 -0.53 -2.57
C ARG A 70 -32.95 -1.37 -1.36
N GLY A 71 -31.76 -1.09 -0.81
CA GLY A 71 -31.24 -1.79 0.38
C GLY A 71 -30.75 -0.81 1.46
N SER A 72 -30.84 -1.23 2.71
CA SER A 72 -30.22 -0.56 3.85
C SER A 72 -28.68 -0.58 3.73
N LEU A 73 -28.00 0.35 4.41
CA LEU A 73 -26.54 0.41 4.43
C LEU A 73 -25.91 -0.89 4.95
N GLN A 74 -26.60 -1.59 5.85
CA GLN A 74 -26.18 -2.86 6.43
C GLN A 74 -26.21 -3.98 5.38
N GLU A 75 -27.30 -4.09 4.61
CA GLU A 75 -27.41 -5.09 3.55
C GLU A 75 -26.37 -4.86 2.45
N ALA A 76 -26.11 -3.59 2.11
CA ALA A 76 -25.10 -3.27 1.12
C ALA A 76 -23.68 -3.57 1.63
N ALA A 77 -23.39 -3.30 2.91
CA ALA A 77 -22.13 -3.69 3.54
C ALA A 77 -21.96 -5.22 3.58
N GLN A 78 -23.01 -5.95 3.91
CA GLN A 78 -22.99 -7.42 3.93
C GLN A 78 -22.74 -8.00 2.53
N ASN A 79 -23.43 -7.49 1.50
CA ASN A 79 -23.22 -7.91 0.11
C ASN A 79 -21.77 -7.69 -0.35
N ILE A 80 -21.15 -6.56 0.05
CA ILE A 80 -19.73 -6.30 -0.22
C ILE A 80 -18.85 -7.34 0.47
N LEU A 81 -19.11 -7.64 1.74
CA LEU A 81 -18.34 -8.63 2.48
C LEU A 81 -18.44 -10.02 1.84
N ASP A 82 -19.63 -10.44 1.43
CA ASP A 82 -19.88 -11.75 0.83
C ASP A 82 -19.20 -11.89 -0.55
N GLN A 83 -19.14 -10.81 -1.34
CA GLN A 83 -18.45 -10.82 -2.64
C GLN A 83 -16.92 -10.77 -2.52
N ILE A 84 -16.37 -9.98 -1.59
CA ILE A 84 -14.93 -9.79 -1.45
C ILE A 84 -14.29 -10.93 -0.66
N PHE A 85 -14.98 -11.42 0.38
CA PHE A 85 -14.51 -12.48 1.25
C PHE A 85 -15.30 -13.74 0.98
N LEU A 86 -14.96 -14.42 -0.12
CA LEU A 86 -15.44 -15.77 -0.35
C LEU A 86 -14.96 -16.65 0.81
N SER A 87 -15.91 -17.15 1.61
CA SER A 87 -15.59 -18.14 2.64
C SER A 87 -15.05 -19.37 1.92
N PRO A 88 -13.80 -19.81 2.20
CA PRO A 88 -13.24 -20.97 1.52
C PRO A 88 -14.10 -22.19 1.84
N ALA A 89 -14.48 -22.96 0.82
CA ALA A 89 -15.30 -24.17 0.97
C ALA A 89 -14.63 -25.27 1.81
N ILE A 90 -13.33 -25.14 2.07
CA ILE A 90 -12.52 -26.06 2.86
C ILE A 90 -11.89 -25.23 3.99
N PRO A 91 -12.05 -25.61 5.27
CA PRO A 91 -11.31 -24.99 6.35
C PRO A 91 -9.81 -25.24 6.13
N THR A 92 -9.08 -24.19 5.77
CA THR A 92 -7.63 -24.25 5.58
C THR A 92 -6.97 -24.55 6.93
N ASN A 93 -6.44 -25.77 7.08
CA ASN A 93 -5.64 -26.14 8.23
C ASN A 93 -4.27 -25.43 8.12
N TYR A 94 -4.12 -24.33 8.83
CA TYR A 94 -2.91 -23.49 8.85
C TYR A 94 -1.71 -24.16 9.53
N ASN A 95 -1.85 -25.40 10.03
CA ASN A 95 -0.81 -26.06 10.82
C ASN A 95 0.25 -26.82 10.00
N LEU A 96 0.14 -26.93 8.68
CA LEU A 96 1.14 -27.66 7.89
C LEU A 96 1.46 -26.98 6.56
N THR A 97 2.48 -26.13 6.59
CA THR A 97 3.28 -25.83 5.40
C THR A 97 4.74 -26.08 5.74
N THR A 98 5.15 -27.36 5.71
CA THR A 98 6.56 -27.71 5.75
C THR A 98 7.10 -27.59 4.34
N SER A 99 7.75 -26.47 4.04
CA SER A 99 8.45 -26.28 2.76
C SER A 99 9.57 -27.30 2.65
N THR A 100 9.66 -28.01 1.52
CA THR A 100 10.76 -28.95 1.21
C THR A 100 12.01 -28.25 0.69
N GLN A 101 11.96 -26.92 0.51
CA GLN A 101 13.11 -26.12 0.11
C GLN A 101 14.08 -25.94 1.29
N PRO A 102 15.39 -25.87 1.03
CA PRO A 102 16.33 -25.47 2.06
C PRO A 102 15.95 -24.07 2.60
N PRO A 103 16.17 -23.80 3.90
CA PRO A 103 15.90 -22.48 4.47
C PRO A 103 16.67 -21.40 3.71
N ASP A 104 16.03 -20.27 3.45
CA ASP A 104 16.72 -19.10 2.91
C ASP A 104 17.85 -18.66 3.87
N PRO A 105 18.96 -18.12 3.33
CA PRO A 105 20.02 -17.58 4.17
C PRO A 105 19.47 -16.43 5.05
N PRO A 106 20.01 -16.26 6.27
CA PRO A 106 19.59 -15.17 7.15
C PRO A 106 19.89 -13.81 6.52
N PHE A 107 19.05 -12.81 6.82
CA PHE A 107 19.27 -11.44 6.37
C PHE A 107 20.58 -10.89 6.92
N SER A 108 21.31 -10.16 6.08
CA SER A 108 22.50 -9.44 6.50
C SER A 108 22.14 -8.24 7.38
N PRO A 109 23.04 -7.80 8.29
CA PRO A 109 22.81 -6.61 9.12
C PRO A 109 22.56 -5.34 8.29
N GLN A 110 23.15 -5.26 7.10
CA GLN A 110 22.94 -4.16 6.15
C GLN A 110 21.54 -4.18 5.54
N GLU A 111 21.01 -5.36 5.21
CA GLU A 111 19.62 -5.51 4.73
C GLU A 111 18.63 -5.09 5.81
N ILE A 112 18.85 -5.52 7.05
CA ILE A 112 18.02 -5.14 8.21
C ILE A 112 18.06 -3.62 8.44
N SER A 113 19.27 -3.04 8.43
CA SER A 113 19.47 -1.58 8.57
C SER A 113 18.74 -0.81 7.48
N ALA A 114 18.87 -1.23 6.22
CA ALA A 114 18.23 -0.59 5.09
C ALA A 114 16.70 -0.63 5.20
N VAL A 115 16.11 -1.74 5.66
CA VAL A 115 14.66 -1.84 5.86
C VAL A 115 14.20 -0.88 6.95
N ILE A 116 14.86 -0.88 8.11
CA ILE A 116 14.46 -0.07 9.27
C ILE A 116 14.56 1.43 8.96
N GLU A 117 15.62 1.88 8.29
CA GLU A 117 15.78 3.28 7.89
C GLU A 117 14.65 3.76 6.96
N HIS A 118 14.16 2.88 6.08
CA HIS A 118 13.14 3.21 5.10
C HIS A 118 11.70 3.00 5.61
N LEU A 119 11.52 2.55 6.87
CA LEU A 119 10.19 2.44 7.47
C LEU A 119 9.49 3.81 7.54
N PRO A 120 8.21 3.92 7.15
CA PRO A 120 7.47 5.17 7.20
C PRO A 120 7.12 5.54 8.64
N SER A 121 7.62 6.68 9.15
CA SER A 121 7.40 7.11 10.54
C SER A 121 6.00 7.67 10.82
N GLY A 122 5.19 7.93 9.79
CA GLY A 122 3.84 8.50 9.92
C GLY A 122 2.70 7.47 9.81
N LYS A 123 3.00 6.20 10.06
CA LYS A 123 1.98 5.12 10.09
C LYS A 123 1.52 4.89 11.52
N ALA A 124 0.26 4.49 11.65
CA ALA A 124 -0.27 4.00 12.92
C ALA A 124 0.52 2.78 13.41
N PRO A 125 0.64 2.58 14.73
CA PRO A 125 1.29 1.41 15.29
C PRO A 125 0.55 0.12 14.91
N GLY A 126 1.26 -1.00 14.98
CA GLY A 126 0.67 -2.32 14.86
C GLY A 126 -0.22 -2.66 16.05
N ILE A 127 -0.75 -3.89 16.05
CA ILE A 127 -1.53 -4.44 17.19
C ILE A 127 -0.69 -4.55 18.47
N ASP A 128 0.63 -4.62 18.32
CA ASP A 128 1.63 -4.58 19.39
C ASP A 128 1.82 -3.18 20.00
N GLY A 129 1.21 -2.13 19.42
CA GLY A 129 1.38 -0.75 19.86
C GLY A 129 2.73 -0.13 19.48
N ILE A 130 3.57 -0.84 18.72
CA ILE A 130 4.94 -0.41 18.41
C ILE A 130 4.93 0.48 17.17
N HIS A 131 5.52 1.66 17.31
CA HIS A 131 5.64 2.63 16.23
C HIS A 131 6.92 2.42 15.44
N ASN A 132 6.87 2.65 14.12
CA ASN A 132 8.05 2.63 13.25
C ASN A 132 9.15 3.61 13.71
N LEU A 133 8.77 4.72 14.33
CA LEU A 133 9.73 5.67 14.91
C LEU A 133 10.51 5.04 16.07
N LEU A 134 9.85 4.26 16.92
CA LEU A 134 10.48 3.56 18.03
C LEU A 134 11.47 2.51 17.53
N ASN A 135 11.09 1.72 16.52
CA ASN A 135 11.97 0.74 15.87
C ASN A 135 13.25 1.40 15.32
N LYS A 136 13.13 2.58 14.70
CA LYS A 136 14.28 3.36 14.22
C LYS A 136 15.20 3.83 15.35
N ILE A 137 14.62 4.30 16.47
CA ILE A 137 15.39 4.77 17.62
C ILE A 137 16.15 3.60 18.27
N ILE A 138 15.48 2.46 18.46
CA ILE A 138 16.08 1.26 19.06
C ILE A 138 17.24 0.77 18.19
N HIS A 139 17.02 0.62 16.88
CA HIS A 139 18.06 0.18 15.96
C HIS A 139 19.28 1.11 15.97
N LYS A 140 19.04 2.43 15.91
CA LYS A 140 20.13 3.42 15.96
C LYS A 140 20.92 3.38 17.28
N ARG A 141 20.24 3.11 18.39
CA ARG A 141 20.85 3.11 19.73
C ARG A 141 21.54 1.78 20.06
N PHE A 142 21.06 0.69 19.48
CA PHE A 142 21.51 -0.66 19.77
C PHE A 142 21.77 -1.46 18.49
N ASN A 143 22.77 -1.01 17.72
CA ASN A 143 23.17 -1.58 16.43
C ASN A 143 23.61 -3.06 16.49
N ASN A 144 23.68 -3.66 17.69
CA ASN A 144 24.18 -5.02 17.94
C ASN A 144 23.10 -6.01 18.40
N ILE A 145 21.84 -5.59 18.62
CA ILE A 145 20.79 -6.48 19.14
C ILE A 145 20.22 -7.41 18.06
N CYS A 146 20.43 -7.09 16.79
CA CYS A 146 19.91 -7.85 15.64
C CYS A 146 20.98 -8.71 14.93
N ASN A 147 22.15 -8.92 15.57
CA ASN A 147 23.21 -9.82 15.08
C ASN A 147 23.18 -11.16 15.81
#